data_AF-W7T8Z7-F1
#
_entry.id   AF-W7T8Z7-F1
#
_cell.length_a   1.000
_cell.length_b   1.000
_cell.length_c   1.000
_cell.angle_alpha   90.00
_cell.angle_beta   90.00
_cell.angle_gamma   90.00
#
_symmetry.space_group_name_H-M   'P 1'
#
loop_
_entity.id
_entity.type
_entity.pdbx_description
1 polymer ?
#
loop_
_entity_poly.entity_id
_entity_poly.type
_entity_poly.pdbx_seq_one_letter_code
_entity_poly.pdbx_strand_id
1 'polypeptide(L)'
;MLVMVAAKACAGTADRREPWYGTHYSTRRLTPEELAAFDAAAPASLPPSLPPSPSSLHLPMPNDFIPSDFTLVTPAGEIAGSGTSTTTSSSSQSSSTNACCSLPWCPRAPRQPFVRKC
;
A
#
# COMPACT_ATOMS: atom_id res chain seq x y z
N MET A 1 1.36 0.04 21.83
CA MET A 1 0.58 0.92 20.92
C MET A 1 1.25 2.28 20.85
N LEU A 2 1.43 2.85 19.65
CA LEU A 2 1.89 4.22 19.44
C LEU A 2 0.73 4.99 18.79
N VAL A 3 0.39 6.15 19.36
CA VAL A 3 -0.66 7.02 18.81
C VAL A 3 -0.01 8.33 18.38
N MET A 4 -0.25 8.73 17.14
CA MET A 4 0.18 10.03 16.62
C MET A 4 -1.07 10.87 16.34
N VAL A 5 -1.10 12.09 16.87
CA VAL A 5 -2.16 13.05 16.61
C VAL A 5 -1.56 14.21 15.84
N ALA A 6 -2.01 14.38 14.59
CA ALA A 6 -1.64 15.50 13.75
C ALA A 6 -2.83 16.46 13.68
N ALA A 7 -2.75 17.58 14.43
CA ALA A 7 -3.79 18.58 14.46
C ALA A 7 -3.20 19.99 14.56
N LYS A 8 -3.80 20.96 13.85
CA LYS A 8 -3.39 22.37 13.93
C LYS A 8 -3.55 22.96 15.34
N ALA A 9 -4.47 22.42 16.13
CA ALA A 9 -4.68 22.81 17.52
C ALA A 9 -3.46 22.54 18.43
N CYS A 10 -2.53 21.68 18.00
CA CYS A 10 -1.28 21.41 18.72
C CYS A 10 -0.17 22.43 18.40
N ALA A 11 -0.44 23.40 17.51
CA ALA A 11 0.51 24.47 17.22
C ALA A 11 0.71 25.34 18.47
N GLY A 12 1.96 25.54 18.89
CA GLY A 12 2.33 26.33 20.07
C GLY A 12 2.46 25.53 21.37
N THR A 13 2.00 24.28 21.41
CA THR A 13 2.18 23.38 22.58
C THR A 13 3.31 22.37 22.39
N ALA A 14 3.90 22.31 21.20
CA ALA A 14 4.99 21.40 20.87
C ALA A 14 6.32 21.84 21.50
N ASP A 15 6.94 20.96 22.27
CA ASP A 15 8.21 21.19 22.98
C ASP A 15 9.45 20.79 22.16
N ARG A 16 9.26 20.01 21.08
CA ARG A 16 10.35 19.48 20.25
C ARG A 16 10.22 19.87 18.80
N ARG A 17 11.36 19.86 18.12
CA ARG A 17 11.48 20.12 16.69
C ARG A 17 12.36 19.06 16.05
N GLU A 18 11.85 18.43 15.00
CA GLU A 18 12.57 17.44 14.22
C GLU A 18 13.62 18.14 13.32
N PRO A 19 14.87 17.65 13.26
CA PRO A 19 16.00 18.39 12.70
C PRO A 19 15.98 18.57 11.17
N TRP A 20 15.41 17.62 10.42
CA TRP A 20 15.52 17.62 8.96
C TRP A 20 14.42 18.46 8.30
N TYR A 21 13.19 18.36 8.79
CA TYR A 21 12.01 19.02 8.23
C TYR A 21 11.46 20.11 9.14
N GLY A 22 12.02 20.28 10.34
CA GLY A 22 11.58 21.30 11.28
C GLY A 22 10.20 21.02 11.87
N THR A 23 9.74 19.76 11.83
CA THR A 23 8.41 19.37 12.30
C THR A 23 8.30 19.61 13.80
N HIS A 24 7.32 20.41 14.22
CA HIS A 24 7.03 20.62 15.63
C HIS A 24 6.20 19.46 16.18
N TYR A 25 6.67 18.85 17.26
CA TYR A 25 5.97 17.74 17.90
C TYR A 25 6.18 17.72 19.42
N SER A 26 5.34 16.96 20.11
CA SER A 26 5.52 16.64 21.53
C SER A 26 5.30 15.15 21.73
N THR A 27 5.91 14.60 22.77
CA THR A 27 5.74 13.21 23.16
C THR A 27 5.31 13.14 24.61
N ARG A 28 4.19 12.47 24.88
CA ARG A 28 3.81 12.09 26.24
C ARG A 28 3.58 10.59 26.31
N ARG A 29 3.75 10.04 27.52
CA ARG A 29 3.28 8.69 27.81
C ARG A 29 1.77 8.73 28.00
N LEU A 30 1.09 7.70 27.51
CA LEU A 30 -0.31 7.48 27.84
C LEU A 30 -0.43 7.13 29.33
N THR A 31 -1.49 7.60 29.96
CA THR A 31 -1.77 7.25 31.35
C THR A 31 -2.27 5.80 31.45
N PRO A 32 -2.15 5.14 32.61
CA PRO A 32 -2.71 3.81 32.80
C PRO A 32 -4.23 3.76 32.55
N GLU A 33 -4.95 4.83 32.89
CA GLU A 33 -6.40 4.95 32.67
C GLU A 33 -6.75 4.97 31.18
N GLU A 34 -5.99 5.74 30.37
CA GLU A 34 -6.16 5.77 28.92
C GLU A 34 -5.90 4.40 28.30
N LEU A 35 -4.84 3.70 28.76
CA LEU A 35 -4.52 2.36 28.28
C LEU A 35 -5.60 1.34 28.65
N ALA A 36 -6.10 1.40 29.89
CA ALA A 36 -7.21 0.56 30.34
C ALA A 36 -8.50 0.79 29.55
N ALA A 37 -8.77 2.04 29.13
CA ALA A 37 -9.91 2.36 28.27
C ALA A 37 -9.79 1.71 26.88
N PHE A 38 -8.58 1.65 26.31
CA PHE A 38 -8.34 0.92 25.06
C PHE A 38 -8.56 -0.60 25.22
N ASP A 39 -8.10 -1.18 26.33
CA ASP A 39 -8.28 -2.62 26.60
C ASP A 39 -9.75 -2.96 26.85
N ALA A 40 -10.49 -2.11 27.58
CA ALA A 40 -11.91 -2.30 27.85
C ALA A 40 -12.82 -2.16 26.62
N ALA A 41 -12.36 -1.42 25.59
CA ALA A 41 -13.07 -1.29 24.32
C ALA A 41 -12.96 -2.54 23.43
N ALA A 42 -12.21 -3.57 23.85
CA ALA A 42 -12.18 -4.85 23.17
C ALA A 42 -13.58 -5.49 23.17
N PRO A 43 -14.06 -6.02 22.02
CA PRO A 43 -15.45 -6.46 21.83
C PRO A 43 -15.88 -7.63 22.72
N ALA A 44 -14.95 -8.27 23.44
CA ALA A 44 -15.22 -9.39 24.35
C ALA A 44 -15.42 -8.97 25.83
N SER A 45 -15.24 -7.70 26.19
CA SER A 45 -15.09 -7.27 27.59
C SER A 45 -16.16 -6.28 28.08
N LEU A 46 -17.19 -6.00 27.29
CA LEU A 46 -18.23 -5.04 27.70
C LEU A 46 -19.16 -5.66 28.76
N PRO A 47 -19.35 -5.00 29.93
CA PRO A 47 -20.38 -5.39 30.87
C PRO A 47 -21.78 -5.17 30.27
N PRO A 48 -22.81 -5.92 30.70
CA PRO A 48 -24.16 -5.89 30.13
C PRO A 48 -24.90 -4.54 30.28
N SER A 49 -24.27 -3.54 30.89
CA SER A 49 -24.83 -2.22 31.19
C SER A 49 -24.30 -1.07 30.32
N LEU A 50 -23.33 -1.30 29.42
CA LEU A 50 -22.95 -0.31 28.40
C LEU A 50 -23.87 -0.43 27.17
N PRO A 51 -24.21 0.69 26.50
CA PRO A 51 -24.91 0.63 25.21
C PRO A 51 -24.11 -0.29 24.26
N PRO A 52 -24.79 -1.12 23.47
CA PRO A 52 -24.14 -2.17 22.70
C PRO A 52 -22.99 -1.58 21.86
N SER A 53 -21.85 -2.26 21.89
CA SER A 53 -20.77 -2.11 20.92
C SER A 53 -21.33 -1.93 19.51
N PRO A 54 -20.67 -1.16 18.63
CA PRO A 54 -21.23 -0.79 17.33
C PRO A 54 -21.53 -2.07 16.55
N SER A 55 -22.80 -2.45 16.53
CA SER A 55 -23.36 -3.62 15.87
C SER A 55 -23.21 -3.53 14.34
N SER A 56 -22.53 -2.48 13.87
CA SER A 56 -22.22 -2.16 12.49
C SER A 56 -20.85 -2.64 12.02
N LEU A 57 -19.92 -3.01 12.91
CA LEU A 57 -18.60 -3.49 12.50
C LEU A 57 -18.64 -5.00 12.22
N HIS A 58 -18.74 -5.35 10.94
CA HIS A 58 -18.71 -6.73 10.45
C HIS A 58 -17.47 -6.92 9.56
N LEU A 59 -17.04 -8.18 9.41
CA LEU A 59 -16.03 -8.50 8.40
C LEU A 59 -16.59 -8.16 7.02
N PRO A 60 -15.76 -7.67 6.09
CA PRO A 60 -16.21 -7.43 4.73
C PRO A 60 -16.73 -8.72 4.10
N MET A 61 -17.70 -8.60 3.21
CA MET A 61 -18.12 -9.71 2.36
C MET A 61 -16.96 -10.16 1.45
N PRO A 62 -16.99 -11.39 0.93
CA PRO A 62 -16.05 -11.84 -0.10
C PRO A 62 -15.91 -10.82 -1.24
N ASN A 63 -14.69 -10.60 -1.70
CA ASN A 63 -14.43 -9.65 -2.79
C ASN A 63 -14.76 -10.27 -4.15
N ASP A 64 -15.92 -9.92 -4.72
CA ASP A 64 -16.38 -10.40 -6.02
C ASP A 64 -15.55 -9.87 -7.21
N PHE A 65 -14.65 -8.90 -7.00
CA PHE A 65 -13.82 -8.29 -8.04
C PHE A 65 -12.45 -8.95 -8.21
N ILE A 66 -12.19 -10.07 -7.52
CA ILE A 66 -10.96 -10.82 -7.77
C ILE A 66 -11.07 -11.42 -9.19
N PRO A 67 -10.23 -11.01 -10.15
CA PRO A 67 -10.31 -11.53 -11.50
C PRO A 67 -10.04 -13.03 -11.47
N SER A 68 -10.92 -13.80 -12.12
CA SER A 68 -10.82 -15.25 -12.25
C SER A 68 -10.29 -15.67 -13.62
N ASP A 69 -10.52 -14.83 -14.63
CA ASP A 69 -10.07 -15.07 -16.00
C ASP A 69 -8.76 -14.32 -16.28
N PHE A 70 -7.70 -15.10 -16.51
CA PHE A 70 -6.38 -14.60 -16.88
C PHE A 70 -6.01 -14.98 -18.31
N THR A 71 -7.00 -15.31 -19.15
CA THR A 71 -6.74 -15.67 -20.54
C THR A 71 -6.09 -14.50 -21.29
N LEU A 72 -5.01 -14.80 -21.99
CA LEU A 72 -4.34 -13.85 -22.86
C LEU A 72 -5.10 -13.83 -24.20
N VAL A 73 -5.70 -12.69 -24.51
CA VAL A 73 -6.20 -12.46 -25.86
C VAL A 73 -5.02 -12.06 -26.73
N THR A 74 -4.49 -13.01 -27.51
CA THR A 74 -3.67 -12.66 -28.66
C THR A 74 -4.59 -12.03 -29.70
N PRO A 75 -4.28 -10.82 -30.24
CA PRO A 75 -5.05 -10.25 -31.31
C PRO A 75 -4.98 -11.22 -32.50
N ALA A 76 -6.09 -11.90 -32.79
CA ALA A 76 -6.15 -12.93 -33.81
C ALA A 76 -6.01 -12.29 -35.20
N GLY A 77 -4.78 -12.34 -35.67
CA GLY A 77 -4.40 -12.32 -37.07
C GLY A 77 -3.36 -13.41 -37.37
N GLU A 78 -3.30 -14.50 -36.59
CA GLU A 78 -2.60 -15.71 -37.03
C GLU A 78 -3.11 -16.94 -36.27
N ILE A 79 -3.78 -17.83 -37.01
CA ILE A 79 -4.16 -19.16 -36.55
C ILE A 79 -2.85 -19.93 -36.45
N ALA A 80 -2.32 -20.10 -35.23
CA ALA A 80 -1.26 -21.07 -35.00
C ALA A 80 -1.83 -22.46 -35.32
N GLY A 81 -1.49 -22.96 -36.49
CA GLY A 81 -1.93 -24.25 -36.99
C GLY A 81 -1.66 -25.37 -35.99
N SER A 82 -2.54 -26.36 -36.05
CA SER A 82 -2.38 -27.70 -35.51
C SER A 82 -0.92 -28.16 -35.62
N GLY A 83 -0.19 -28.08 -34.51
CA GLY A 83 1.19 -28.52 -34.36
C GLY A 83 1.22 -29.62 -33.32
N THR A 84 1.25 -30.86 -33.80
CA THR A 84 1.46 -32.10 -33.06
C THR A 84 2.52 -31.93 -31.98
N SER A 85 2.16 -32.22 -30.72
CA SER A 85 3.07 -32.23 -29.59
C SER A 85 4.17 -33.28 -29.79
N THR A 86 5.31 -32.89 -30.36
CA THR A 86 6.55 -33.66 -30.27
C THR A 86 7.39 -33.06 -29.16
N THR A 87 7.48 -33.82 -28.06
CA THR A 87 8.40 -33.62 -26.96
C THR A 87 9.82 -33.45 -27.48
N THR A 88 10.43 -32.29 -27.25
CA THR A 88 11.89 -32.18 -27.18
C THR A 88 12.26 -31.11 -26.16
N SER A 89 12.66 -31.60 -24.99
CA SER A 89 13.41 -30.86 -23.99
C SER A 89 14.70 -30.34 -24.61
N SER A 90 14.92 -29.02 -24.57
CA SER A 90 16.27 -28.47 -24.60
C SER A 90 16.32 -27.11 -23.91
N SER A 91 17.24 -27.09 -22.97
CA SER A 91 17.75 -25.99 -22.17
C SER A 91 18.44 -24.89 -22.98
N SER A 92 18.41 -23.68 -22.42
CA SER A 92 19.51 -22.71 -22.32
C SER A 92 19.35 -21.37 -23.06
N GLN A 93 19.50 -20.32 -22.23
CA GLN A 93 20.27 -19.09 -22.46
C GLN A 93 19.66 -17.89 -23.22
N SER A 94 19.35 -16.87 -22.40
CA SER A 94 19.76 -15.46 -22.50
C SER A 94 19.76 -14.75 -23.86
N SER A 95 19.09 -13.61 -23.93
CA SER A 95 19.72 -12.31 -24.28
C SER A 95 18.71 -11.16 -24.12
N SER A 96 19.16 -10.14 -23.42
CA SER A 96 18.60 -8.80 -23.31
C SER A 96 18.17 -8.17 -24.63
N THR A 97 17.05 -7.46 -24.65
CA THR A 97 16.95 -6.14 -25.32
C THR A 97 15.78 -5.33 -24.74
N ASN A 98 16.08 -4.08 -24.46
CA ASN A 98 15.17 -3.06 -23.94
C ASN A 98 13.99 -2.79 -24.89
N ALA A 99 12.77 -2.80 -24.36
CA ALA A 99 11.65 -2.05 -24.93
C ALA A 99 10.66 -1.70 -23.81
N CYS A 100 11.11 -0.91 -22.86
CA CYS A 100 10.21 -0.19 -21.95
C CYS A 100 9.75 1.09 -22.65
N CYS A 101 8.47 1.41 -22.50
CA CYS A 101 7.83 2.71 -22.79
C CYS A 101 7.21 2.90 -24.19
N SER A 102 5.96 2.49 -24.32
CA SER A 102 4.96 3.17 -25.16
C SER A 102 3.56 3.04 -24.54
N LEU A 103 3.44 3.42 -23.27
CA LEU A 103 2.15 3.59 -22.60
C LEU A 103 2.00 5.06 -22.15
N PRO A 104 0.82 5.67 -22.29
CA PRO A 104 0.59 7.10 -22.07
C PRO A 104 0.73 7.57 -20.60
N TRP A 105 1.12 6.68 -19.69
CA TRP A 105 1.16 6.92 -18.24
C TRP A 105 2.58 6.81 -17.64
N CYS A 106 3.63 6.68 -18.47
CA CYS A 106 5.00 6.75 -17.95
C CYS A 106 5.34 8.19 -17.52
N PRO A 107 5.71 8.44 -16.25
CA PRO A 107 6.20 9.74 -15.84
C PRO A 107 7.49 10.05 -16.60
N ARG A 108 7.53 11.21 -17.25
CA ARG A 108 8.69 11.71 -18.01
C ARG A 108 9.87 11.84 -17.03
N ALA A 109 10.96 11.11 -17.28
CA ALA A 109 12.16 11.20 -16.46
C ALA A 109 12.65 12.67 -16.40
N PRO A 110 13.10 13.17 -15.23
CA PRO A 110 13.59 14.53 -15.11
C PRO A 110 14.83 14.74 -15.97
N ARG A 111 14.85 15.83 -16.75
CA ARG A 111 16.05 16.27 -17.48
C ARG A 111 17.16 16.56 -16.46
N GLN A 112 18.27 15.82 -16.56
CA GLN A 112 19.49 16.13 -15.83
C GLN A 112 19.99 17.53 -16.19
N PRO A 113 20.41 18.38 -15.23
CA PRO A 113 21.05 19.64 -15.54
C PRO A 113 22.45 19.41 -16.10
N PHE A 114 22.71 20.05 -17.23
CA PHE A 114 24.00 20.08 -17.91
C PHE A 114 24.96 20.97 -17.12
N VAL A 115 25.86 20.38 -16.32
CA VAL A 115 26.94 21.12 -15.66
C VAL A 115 28.08 21.29 -16.67
N ARG A 116 28.21 22.50 -17.25
CA ARG A 116 29.45 22.91 -17.91
C ARG A 116 30.48 23.24 -16.83
N LYS A 117 31.55 22.44 -16.76
CA LYS A 117 32.83 22.87 -16.19
C LYS A 117 33.57 23.64 -17.29
N CYS A 118 33.76 24.93 -17.07
CA CYS A 118 34.94 25.74 -17.40
C CYS A 118 34.90 26.96 -16.49
#